data_AF-A0A8T4D0K5-F1
#
_entry.id   AF-A0A8T4D0K5-F1
#
_cell.length_a   1.000
_cell.length_b   1.000
_cell.length_c   1.000
_cell.angle_alpha   90.00
_cell.angle_beta   90.00
_cell.angle_gamma   90.00
#
_symmetry.space_group_name_H-M   'P 1'
#
loop_
_entity.id
_entity.type
_entity.pdbx_description
1 polymer ?
#
loop_
_entity_poly.entity_id
_entity_poly.type
_entity_poly.pdbx_seq_one_letter_code
_entity_poly.pdbx_strand_id
1 'polypeptide(L)'
;MPQTQLPFFPEDIELINNHVGVQKKNGIVYYFNGSMPIFQHPQNDYSSFRLFTSQLVVNGNVKQIEIVRAFNVSAISVKRWVKKYREKGAGAFFY
;
A
#
# COMPACT_ATOMS: atom_id res chain seq x y z
N MET A 1 5.46 -17.62 16.62
CA MET A 1 5.75 -16.75 15.46
C MET A 1 4.54 -15.87 15.21
N PRO A 2 4.67 -14.54 15.04
CA PRO A 2 3.51 -13.71 14.73
C PRO A 2 2.95 -14.08 13.35
N GLN A 3 1.65 -14.35 13.27
CA GLN A 3 0.96 -14.70 12.03
C GLN A 3 0.90 -13.47 11.10
N THR A 4 1.27 -13.67 9.83
CA THR A 4 1.26 -12.59 8.83
C THR A 4 -0.17 -12.26 8.45
N GLN A 5 -0.61 -11.02 8.70
CA GLN A 5 -1.88 -10.49 8.21
C GLN A 5 -1.70 -10.11 6.73
N LEU A 6 -2.47 -10.75 5.86
CA LEU A 6 -2.47 -10.44 4.43
C LEU A 6 -3.31 -9.18 4.18
N PRO A 7 -2.88 -8.29 3.27
CA PRO A 7 -3.65 -7.10 2.94
C PRO A 7 -4.98 -7.49 2.29
N PHE A 8 -6.05 -6.82 2.71
CA PHE A 8 -7.34 -6.87 2.02
C PHE A 8 -7.36 -5.85 0.87
N PHE A 9 -7.90 -6.24 -0.28
CA PHE A 9 -8.06 -5.37 -1.44
C PHE A 9 -9.53 -5.39 -1.91
N PRO A 10 -10.24 -4.25 -1.91
CA PRO A 10 -11.66 -4.18 -2.23
C PRO A 10 -11.91 -4.28 -3.74
N GLU A 11 -13.01 -4.91 -4.15
CA GLU A 11 -13.40 -4.99 -5.59
C GLU A 11 -13.98 -3.66 -6.10
N ASP A 12 -14.66 -2.92 -5.22
CA ASP A 12 -15.11 -1.55 -5.48
C ASP A 12 -14.02 -0.54 -5.11
N ILE A 13 -14.17 0.70 -5.60
CA ILE A 13 -13.27 1.78 -5.20
C ILE A 13 -13.55 2.11 -3.74
N GLU A 14 -12.52 1.94 -2.89
CA GLU A 14 -12.52 2.45 -1.53
C GLU A 14 -11.49 3.56 -1.37
N LEU A 15 -11.85 4.57 -0.60
CA LEU A 15 -10.96 5.68 -0.27
C LEU A 15 -10.07 5.32 0.91
N ILE A 16 -8.76 5.36 0.70
CA ILE A 16 -7.75 5.32 1.78
C ILE A 16 -7.84 6.62 2.59
N ASN A 17 -8.04 7.74 1.90
CA ASN A 17 -8.37 9.05 2.45
C ASN A 17 -9.13 9.88 1.38
N ASN A 18 -9.35 11.17 1.64
CA ASN A 18 -10.12 12.04 0.74
C ASN A 18 -9.55 12.21 -0.68
N HIS A 19 -8.30 11.78 -0.92
CA HIS A 19 -7.61 11.95 -2.21
C HIS A 19 -7.20 10.64 -2.85
N VAL A 20 -6.81 9.65 -2.04
CA VAL A 20 -6.26 8.39 -2.53
C VAL A 20 -7.29 7.28 -2.43
N GLY A 21 -7.59 6.67 -3.58
CA GLY A 21 -8.45 5.49 -3.69
C GLY A 21 -7.67 4.22 -4.03
N VAL A 22 -8.26 3.08 -3.70
CA VAL A 22 -7.78 1.76 -4.11
C VAL A 22 -8.93 0.91 -4.64
N GLN A 23 -8.66 0.13 -5.68
CA GLN A 23 -9.60 -0.84 -6.22
C GLN A 23 -8.82 -2.04 -6.75
N LYS A 24 -9.32 -3.24 -6.48
CA LYS A 24 -8.90 -4.46 -7.16
C LYS A 24 -9.86 -4.76 -8.30
N LYS A 25 -9.32 -5.06 -9.47
CA LYS A 25 -10.10 -5.49 -10.64
C LYS A 25 -9.31 -6.54 -11.40
N ASN A 26 -9.93 -7.69 -11.66
CA ASN A 26 -9.33 -8.80 -12.42
C ASN A 26 -7.95 -9.22 -11.89
N GLY A 27 -7.80 -9.30 -10.56
CA GLY A 27 -6.53 -9.71 -9.92
C GLY A 27 -5.43 -8.65 -9.92
N ILE A 28 -5.71 -7.43 -10.38
CA ILE A 28 -4.80 -6.28 -10.31
C ILE A 28 -5.35 -5.26 -9.32
N VAL A 29 -4.49 -4.75 -8.45
CA VAL A 29 -4.79 -3.67 -7.51
C VAL A 29 -4.34 -2.36 -8.15
N TYR A 30 -5.25 -1.41 -8.26
CA TYR A 30 -5.06 -0.06 -8.78
C TYR A 30 -5.16 0.95 -7.65
N TYR A 31 -4.32 1.98 -7.73
CA TYR A 31 -4.34 3.13 -6.84
C TYR A 31 -4.65 4.38 -7.65
N PHE A 32 -5.45 5.27 -7.06
CA PHE A 32 -5.91 6.49 -7.71
C PHE A 32 -5.60 7.71 -6.86
N ASN A 33 -5.28 8.84 -7.50
CA ASN A 33 -5.38 10.16 -6.90
C ASN A 33 -6.51 10.91 -7.61
N GLY A 34 -7.63 11.10 -6.92
CA GLY A 34 -8.89 11.44 -7.57
C GLY A 34 -9.27 10.39 -8.60
N SER A 35 -9.50 10.80 -9.86
CA SER A 35 -9.84 9.89 -10.96
C SER A 35 -8.64 9.35 -11.73
N MET A 36 -7.42 9.79 -11.41
CA MET A 36 -6.22 9.42 -12.15
C MET A 36 -5.56 8.17 -11.54
N PRO A 37 -5.36 7.08 -12.31
CA PRO A 37 -4.59 5.94 -11.83
C PRO A 37 -3.12 6.35 -11.68
N ILE A 38 -2.52 6.05 -10.53
CA ILE A 38 -1.15 6.45 -10.19
C ILE A 38 -0.20 5.26 -10.00
N PHE A 39 -0.74 4.06 -9.77
CA PHE A 39 0.04 2.83 -9.66
C PHE A 39 -0.86 1.60 -9.81
N GLN A 40 -0.27 0.48 -10.20
CA GLN A 40 -0.93 -0.82 -10.14
C GLN A 40 0.06 -1.94 -9.83
N HIS A 41 -0.44 -3.04 -9.27
CA HIS A 41 0.33 -4.27 -9.15
C HIS A 41 -0.60 -5.50 -9.10
N PRO A 42 -0.11 -6.71 -9.43
CA PRO A 42 -0.86 -7.94 -9.19
C PRO A 42 -1.23 -8.10 -7.71
N GLN A 43 -2.41 -8.63 -7.39
CA GLN A 43 -2.89 -8.78 -6.00
C GLN A 43 -1.93 -9.58 -5.11
N ASN A 44 -1.16 -10.50 -5.71
CA ASN A 44 -0.21 -11.36 -5.01
C ASN A 44 1.20 -10.75 -4.93
N ASP A 45 1.45 -9.61 -5.59
CA ASP A 45 2.72 -8.89 -5.52
C ASP A 45 2.77 -7.99 -4.28
N TYR A 46 3.04 -8.63 -3.15
CA TYR A 46 3.17 -7.94 -1.88
C TYR A 46 4.43 -7.05 -1.81
N SER A 47 5.42 -7.25 -2.66
CA SER A 47 6.60 -6.38 -2.69
C SER A 47 6.26 -5.02 -3.26
N SER A 48 5.55 -4.99 -4.39
CA SER A 48 5.02 -3.75 -4.98
C SER A 48 3.99 -3.07 -4.06
N PHE A 49 3.12 -3.82 -3.40
CA PHE A 49 2.21 -3.29 -2.37
C PHE A 49 2.98 -2.52 -1.27
N ARG A 50 3.97 -3.17 -0.64
CA ARG A 50 4.75 -2.59 0.46
C ARG A 50 5.59 -1.40 0.01
N LEU A 51 6.16 -1.48 -1.19
CA LEU A 51 6.89 -0.39 -1.83
C LEU A 51 5.98 0.83 -1.96
N PHE A 52 4.88 0.69 -2.69
CA PHE A 52 4.08 1.82 -3.11
C PHE A 52 3.37 2.48 -1.92
N THR A 53 2.83 1.69 -0.99
CA THR A 53 2.24 2.23 0.24
C THR A 53 3.27 2.95 1.12
N SER A 54 4.52 2.49 1.14
CA SER A 54 5.61 3.22 1.82
C SER A 54 5.95 4.52 1.12
N GLN A 55 5.99 4.54 -0.21
CA GLN A 55 6.22 5.74 -1.00
C GLN A 55 5.12 6.79 -0.79
N LEU A 56 3.84 6.38 -0.81
CA LEU A 56 2.71 7.28 -0.50
C LEU A 56 2.85 7.95 0.87
N VAL A 57 3.32 7.21 1.87
CA VAL A 57 3.58 7.75 3.22
C VAL A 57 4.76 8.72 3.22
N VAL A 58 5.86 8.39 2.54
CA VAL A 58 7.06 9.24 2.50
C VAL A 58 6.81 10.53 1.72
N ASN A 59 6.01 10.47 0.66
CA ASN A 59 5.59 11.63 -0.11
C ASN A 59 4.54 12.50 0.61
N GLY A 60 3.97 12.03 1.72
CA GLY A 60 2.96 12.75 2.49
C GLY A 60 1.53 12.66 1.93
N ASN A 61 1.27 11.80 0.95
CA ASN A 61 -0.06 11.60 0.38
C ASN A 61 -1.00 10.83 1.33
N VAL A 62 -0.45 9.96 2.16
CA VAL A 62 -1.20 9.06 3.06
C VAL A 62 -0.47 8.95 4.41
N LYS A 63 -1.21 8.81 5.51
CA LYS A 63 -0.65 8.52 6.84
C LYS A 63 -0.51 7.00 7.07
N GLN A 64 0.46 6.58 7.87
CA GLN A 64 0.64 5.14 8.18
C GLN A 64 -0.63 4.49 8.76
N ILE A 65 -1.40 5.21 9.57
CA ILE A 65 -2.65 4.72 10.14
C ILE A 65 -3.75 4.51 9.09
N GLU A 66 -3.72 5.29 8.00
CA GLU A 66 -4.67 5.14 6.88
C GLU A 66 -4.36 3.85 6.11
N ILE A 67 -3.09 3.50 5.89
CA ILE A 67 -2.68 2.20 5.33
C ILE A 67 -3.13 1.04 6.22
N VAL A 68 -2.93 1.14 7.54
CA VAL A 68 -3.35 0.11 8.49
C VAL A 68 -4.84 -0.16 8.38
N ARG A 69 -5.66 0.90 8.34
CA ARG A 69 -7.12 0.79 8.27
C ARG A 69 -7.59 0.29 6.92
N ALA A 70 -7.08 0.84 5.82
CA ALA A 70 -7.51 0.51 4.46
C ALA A 70 -7.18 -0.94 4.08
N PHE A 71 -6.02 -1.45 4.49
CA PHE A 71 -5.55 -2.78 4.07
C PHE A 71 -5.65 -3.84 5.16
N ASN A 72 -6.14 -3.49 6.35
CA ASN A 72 -6.19 -4.39 7.52
C ASN A 72 -4.83 -5.07 7.84
N VAL A 73 -3.74 -4.30 7.77
CA VAL A 73 -2.37 -4.76 8.05
C VAL A 73 -1.85 -4.21 9.37
N SER A 74 -0.90 -4.90 10.00
CA SER A 74 -0.40 -4.45 11.31
C SER A 74 0.43 -3.16 11.23
N ALA A 75 0.23 -2.25 12.18
CA ALA A 75 0.97 -0.99 12.28
C ALA A 75 2.50 -1.20 12.36
N ILE A 76 2.93 -2.29 13.01
CA ILE A 76 4.35 -2.66 13.09
C ILE A 76 4.92 -2.96 11.69
N SER A 77 4.16 -3.64 10.83
CA SER A 77 4.59 -3.95 9.47
C SER A 77 4.71 -2.68 8.65
N VAL A 78 3.69 -1.81 8.68
CA VAL A 78 3.72 -0.52 7.98
C VAL A 78 4.91 0.32 8.42
N LYS A 79 5.18 0.41 9.73
CA LYS A 79 6.35 1.13 10.26
C LYS A 79 7.67 0.57 9.72
N ARG A 80 7.79 -0.76 9.62
CA ARG A 80 8.99 -1.43 9.08
C ARG A 80 9.18 -1.17 7.59
N TRP A 81 8.10 -1.22 6.79
CA TRP A 81 8.17 -0.96 5.35
C TRP A 81 8.56 0.50 5.08
N VAL A 82 7.92 1.45 5.76
CA VAL A 82 8.23 2.88 5.64
C VAL A 82 9.67 3.16 6.05
N LYS A 83 10.16 2.56 7.14
CA LYS A 83 11.58 2.66 7.53
C LYS A 83 12.50 2.11 6.44
N LYS A 84 12.20 0.91 5.91
CA LYS A 84 12.98 0.27 4.84
C LYS A 84 13.07 1.16 3.59
N TYR A 85 11.95 1.78 3.18
CA TYR A 85 11.93 2.71 2.05
C TYR A 85 12.79 3.95 2.31
N ARG A 86 12.69 4.57 3.50
CA ARG A 86 13.48 5.75 3.87
C ARG A 86 14.99 5.48 3.87
N GLU A 87 15.40 4.30 4.34
CA GLU A 87 16.82 3.97 4.48
C GLU A 87 17.45 3.41 3.21
N LYS A 88 16.69 2.65 2.41
CA LYS A 88 17.24 1.83 1.31
C LYS A 88 16.56 2.06 -0.04
N GLY A 89 15.55 2.91 -0.09
CA GLY A 89 14.81 3.24 -1.31
C GLY A 89 13.97 2.07 -1.86
N ALA A 90 13.55 2.25 -3.12
CA ALA A 90 12.61 1.37 -3.80
C ALA A 90 13.14 -0.06 -4.01
N GLY A 91 14.40 -0.19 -4.46
CA GLY A 91 15.00 -1.48 -4.79
C GLY A 91 14.99 -2.46 -3.62
N ALA A 92 15.03 -1.97 -2.38
CA ALA A 92 15.09 -2.80 -1.19
C ALA A 92 13.89 -3.77 -1.05
N PHE A 93 12.76 -3.55 -1.71
CA PHE A 93 11.60 -4.45 -1.63
C PHE A 93 11.68 -5.70 -2.52
N PHE A 94 12.69 -5.76 -3.40
CA PHE A 94 12.82 -6.80 -4.42
C PHE A 94 14.12 -7.62 -4.30
N TYR A 95 14.92 -7.35 -3.27
CA TYR A 95 16.15 -8.09 -2.92
C TYR A 95 16.06 -8.62 -1.48
#